data_AF-A0A2R6IS61-F1
#
_entry.id   AF-A0A2R6IS61-F1
#
_cell.length_a   1.000
_cell.length_b   1.000
_cell.length_c   1.000
_cell.angle_alpha   90.00
_cell.angle_beta   90.00
_cell.angle_gamma   90.00
#
_symmetry.space_group_name_H-M   'P 1'
#
loop_
_entity.id
_entity.type
_entity.pdbx_description
1 polymer ?
#
loop_
_entity_poly.entity_id
_entity_poly.type
_entity_poly.pdbx_seq_one_letter_code
_entity_poly.pdbx_strand_id
1 'polypeptide(L)'
;MDPDPGPNVPPAEAVDDTPTVTCTRCDGEWGLAYELEELHTGNQAVEQFALDHKRHTGHFPDGVETWRADCRHCPERSEHLGERGAFRWAETHARHTRHAVVVHHATGEETTLVEGE
;
A
#
# COMPACT_ATOMS: atom_id res chain seq x y z
N MET A 1 -45.99 -22.65 34.74
CA MET A 1 -45.41 -21.47 34.06
C MET A 1 -43.97 -21.82 33.84
N ASP A 2 -43.75 -22.60 32.79
CA ASP A 2 -42.45 -23.06 32.35
C ASP A 2 -41.86 -21.98 31.45
N PRO A 3 -40.62 -21.51 31.68
CA PRO A 3 -39.99 -20.56 30.78
C PRO A 3 -39.61 -21.28 29.47
N ASP A 4 -40.09 -20.72 28.36
CA ASP A 4 -39.75 -21.11 27.00
C ASP A 4 -38.23 -20.96 26.78
N PRO A 5 -37.47 -22.03 26.47
CA PRO A 5 -36.09 -21.89 26.08
C PRO A 5 -36.06 -21.29 24.67
N GLY A 6 -35.93 -19.96 24.62
CA GLY A 6 -35.78 -19.23 23.37
C GLY A 6 -34.70 -19.86 22.47
N PRO A 7 -34.82 -19.68 21.15
CA PRO A 7 -34.01 -20.40 20.17
C PRO A 7 -32.51 -20.23 20.49
N ASN A 8 -31.84 -21.36 20.69
CA ASN A 8 -30.39 -21.45 20.81
C ASN A 8 -29.79 -21.10 19.44
N VAL A 9 -29.57 -19.80 19.23
CA VAL A 9 -28.80 -19.29 18.11
C VAL A 9 -27.34 -19.60 18.43
N PRO A 10 -26.65 -20.50 17.68
CA PRO A 10 -25.22 -20.69 17.88
C PRO A 10 -24.52 -19.34 17.69
N PRO A 11 -23.50 -19.00 18.50
CA PRO A 11 -22.78 -17.75 18.34
C PRO A 11 -22.30 -17.68 16.90
N ALA A 12 -22.63 -16.58 16.20
CA ALA A 12 -22.06 -16.30 14.91
C ALA A 12 -20.54 -16.41 15.07
N GLU A 13 -19.93 -17.31 14.31
CA GLU A 13 -18.48 -17.47 14.24
C GLU A 13 -17.91 -16.06 14.04
N ALA A 14 -17.11 -15.58 14.99
CA ALA A 14 -16.53 -14.25 14.90
C ALA A 14 -15.66 -14.23 13.65
N VAL A 15 -16.13 -13.52 12.62
CA VAL A 15 -15.38 -13.35 11.37
C VAL A 15 -14.13 -12.58 11.74
N ASP A 16 -12.96 -13.18 11.50
CA ASP A 16 -11.69 -12.47 11.67
C ASP A 16 -11.54 -11.51 10.49
N ASP A 17 -11.94 -10.26 10.71
CA ASP A 17 -11.84 -9.17 9.73
C ASP A 17 -10.44 -8.54 9.71
N THR A 18 -9.43 -9.18 10.33
CA THR A 18 -8.05 -8.69 10.34
C THR A 18 -7.45 -8.77 8.93
N PRO A 19 -7.03 -7.65 8.34
CA PRO A 19 -6.39 -7.65 7.04
C PRO A 19 -5.06 -8.40 7.12
N THR A 20 -4.78 -9.17 6.07
CA THR A 20 -3.56 -9.97 5.95
C THR A 20 -2.73 -9.47 4.79
N VAL A 21 -1.42 -9.35 4.99
CA VAL A 21 -0.44 -8.95 3.97
C VAL A 21 0.52 -10.10 3.70
N THR A 22 0.78 -10.36 2.44
CA THR A 22 1.70 -11.41 1.99
C THR A 22 2.89 -10.80 1.26
N CYS A 23 4.05 -11.47 1.34
CA CYS A 23 5.20 -11.10 0.54
C CYS A 23 5.95 -12.36 0.08
N THR A 24 5.77 -12.71 -1.17
CA THR A 24 6.39 -13.85 -1.84
C THR A 24 7.91 -13.74 -1.84
N ARG A 25 8.45 -12.51 -1.90
CA ARG A 25 9.91 -12.28 -1.87
C ARG A 25 10.54 -12.59 -0.52
N CYS A 26 9.79 -12.39 0.56
CA CYS A 26 10.22 -12.69 1.92
C CYS A 26 9.73 -14.05 2.42
N ASP A 27 8.90 -14.74 1.63
CA ASP A 27 8.23 -16.01 1.99
C ASP A 27 7.48 -15.89 3.32
N GLY A 28 6.68 -14.82 3.44
CA GLY A 28 6.01 -14.46 4.69
C GLY A 28 4.58 -13.94 4.49
N GLU A 29 3.76 -14.17 5.51
CA GLU A 29 2.39 -13.71 5.63
C GLU A 29 2.17 -13.17 7.06
N TRP A 30 1.55 -12.00 7.17
CA TRP A 30 1.33 -11.32 8.45
C TRP A 30 -0.12 -10.83 8.54
N GLY A 31 -0.79 -11.20 9.63
CA GLY A 31 -2.05 -10.57 10.04
C GLY A 31 -1.76 -9.23 10.73
N LEU A 32 -2.49 -8.19 10.36
CA LEU A 32 -2.24 -6.82 10.83
C LEU A 32 -2.93 -6.46 12.16
N ALA A 33 -3.14 -7.45 13.03
CA ALA A 33 -3.78 -7.24 14.33
C ALA A 33 -2.95 -6.26 15.19
N TYR A 34 -1.62 -6.38 15.14
CA TYR A 34 -0.72 -5.47 15.86
C TYR A 34 -0.85 -4.03 15.37
N GLU A 35 -0.85 -3.81 14.05
CA GLU A 35 -0.99 -2.49 13.44
C GLU A 35 -2.35 -1.85 13.75
N LEU A 36 -3.41 -2.67 13.81
CA LEU A 36 -4.76 -2.20 14.10
C LEU A 36 -4.98 -1.90 15.58
N GLU A 37 -4.58 -2.82 16.46
CA GLU A 37 -4.91 -2.77 17.88
C GLU A 37 -3.87 -2.00 18.69
N GLU A 38 -2.58 -2.22 18.44
CA GLU A 38 -1.51 -1.62 19.24
C GLU A 38 -1.07 -0.27 18.65
N LEU A 39 -0.91 -0.18 17.33
CA LEU A 39 -0.54 1.07 16.66
C LEU A 39 -1.72 1.99 16.34
N HIS A 40 -2.96 1.54 16.56
CA HIS A 40 -4.19 2.29 16.34
C HIS A 40 -4.30 2.89 14.93
N THR A 41 -3.76 2.17 13.94
CA THR A 41 -3.59 2.67 12.58
C THR A 41 -4.92 2.69 11.80
N GLY A 42 -5.91 1.93 12.27
CA GLY A 42 -7.23 1.81 11.64
C GLY A 42 -7.10 1.47 10.14
N ASN A 43 -7.80 2.22 9.30
CA ASN A 43 -7.83 1.99 7.85
C ASN A 43 -6.47 2.16 7.14
N GLN A 44 -5.44 2.67 7.82
CA GLN A 44 -4.09 2.85 7.26
C GLN A 44 -3.11 1.73 7.64
N ALA A 45 -3.57 0.65 8.31
CA ALA A 45 -2.69 -0.43 8.77
C ALA A 45 -1.85 -1.04 7.63
N VAL A 46 -2.49 -1.34 6.48
CA VAL A 46 -1.81 -1.88 5.30
C VAL A 46 -0.77 -0.90 4.76
N GLU A 47 -1.08 0.39 4.69
CA GLU A 47 -0.17 1.41 4.19
C GLU A 47 1.07 1.56 5.09
N GLN A 48 0.87 1.60 6.42
CA GLN A 48 1.98 1.68 7.37
C GLN A 48 2.87 0.44 7.30
N PHE A 49 2.27 -0.75 7.28
CA PHE A 49 3.01 -2.00 7.11
C PHE A 49 3.82 -1.97 5.80
N ALA A 50 3.20 -1.56 4.70
CA ALA A 50 3.87 -1.49 3.40
C ALA A 50 5.07 -0.52 3.39
N LEU A 51 4.94 0.65 4.03
CA LEU A 51 6.04 1.60 4.18
C LEU A 51 7.17 1.05 5.06
N ASP A 52 6.82 0.45 6.19
CA ASP A 52 7.81 -0.12 7.10
C ASP A 52 8.54 -1.30 6.47
N HIS A 53 7.80 -2.23 5.85
CA HIS A 53 8.34 -3.37 5.11
C HIS A 53 9.31 -2.90 4.03
N LYS A 54 8.95 -1.88 3.23
CA LYS A 54 9.86 -1.31 2.24
C LYS A 54 11.11 -0.70 2.85
N ARG A 55 11.02 -0.04 4.01
CA ARG A 55 12.19 0.55 4.69
C ARG A 55 13.16 -0.53 5.18
N HIS A 56 12.65 -1.69 5.60
CA HIS A 56 13.46 -2.78 6.11
C HIS A 56 13.97 -3.74 5.02
N THR A 57 13.19 -3.95 3.95
CA THR A 57 13.46 -4.98 2.93
C THR A 57 13.77 -4.41 1.54
N GLY A 58 13.56 -3.11 1.33
CA GLY A 58 13.80 -2.44 0.05
C GLY A 58 12.70 -2.62 -1.00
N HIS A 59 11.59 -3.30 -0.69
CA HIS A 59 10.47 -3.51 -1.62
C HIS A 59 9.12 -3.45 -0.92
N PHE A 60 8.05 -3.20 -1.67
CA PHE A 60 6.68 -3.30 -1.14
C PHE A 60 6.21 -4.77 -1.12
N PRO A 61 5.33 -5.14 -0.17
CA PRO A 61 4.73 -6.47 -0.13
C PRO A 61 3.76 -6.68 -1.30
N ASP A 62 3.31 -7.92 -1.49
CA ASP A 62 2.45 -8.28 -2.61
C ASP A 62 1.07 -7.65 -2.47
N GLY A 63 0.43 -7.38 -3.61
CA GLY A 63 -0.90 -6.76 -3.65
C GLY A 63 -0.93 -5.27 -3.28
N VAL A 64 0.21 -4.68 -2.88
CA VAL A 64 0.30 -3.23 -2.68
C VAL A 64 0.53 -2.54 -4.02
N GLU A 65 -0.50 -1.87 -4.49
CA GLU A 65 -0.45 -1.04 -5.69
C GLU A 65 0.27 0.28 -5.40
N THR A 66 1.26 0.63 -6.24
CA THR A 66 2.11 1.79 -6.00
C THR A 66 2.18 2.69 -7.22
N TRP A 67 2.12 4.00 -6.99
CA TRP A 67 2.46 5.00 -7.98
C TRP A 67 3.96 5.00 -8.25
N ARG A 68 4.35 5.01 -9.52
CA ARG A 68 5.76 4.85 -9.91
C ARG A 68 6.18 5.96 -10.85
N ALA A 69 7.14 6.77 -10.44
CA ALA A 69 7.77 7.78 -11.27
C ALA A 69 9.07 7.23 -11.88
N ASP A 70 9.14 7.22 -13.20
CA ASP A 70 10.24 6.67 -13.99
C ASP A 70 10.81 7.74 -14.91
N CYS A 71 12.05 8.14 -14.65
CA CYS A 71 12.73 9.13 -15.48
C CYS A 71 13.28 8.46 -16.74
N ARG A 72 12.94 8.98 -17.92
CA ARG A 72 13.38 8.37 -19.20
C ARG A 72 14.89 8.43 -19.45
N HIS A 73 15.62 9.18 -18.62
CA HIS A 73 17.04 9.48 -18.79
C HIS A 73 17.90 9.03 -17.62
N CYS A 74 17.31 8.72 -16.47
CA CYS A 74 18.02 8.29 -15.28
C CYS A 74 17.72 6.81 -15.00
N PRO A 75 18.66 6.06 -14.41
CA PRO A 75 18.38 4.71 -13.95
C PRO A 75 17.50 4.68 -12.69
N GLU A 76 17.26 5.85 -12.07
CA GLU A 76 16.51 5.97 -10.83
C GLU A 76 15.00 5.98 -11.08
N ARG A 77 14.31 5.22 -10.23
CA ARG A 77 12.86 5.10 -10.19
C ARG A 77 12.38 5.32 -8.77
N SER A 78 11.29 6.06 -8.62
CA SER A 78 10.70 6.33 -7.31
C SER A 78 9.30 5.73 -7.22
N GLU A 79 9.05 4.95 -6.16
CA GLU A 79 7.75 4.31 -5.90
C GLU A 79 7.12 4.88 -4.64
N HIS A 80 5.82 5.17 -4.71
CA HIS A 80 5.02 5.84 -3.68
C HIS A 80 3.67 5.14 -3.51
N LEU A 81 3.14 5.11 -2.28
CA LEU A 81 1.78 4.61 -2.05
C LEU A 81 0.71 5.57 -2.58
N GLY A 82 1.00 6.87 -2.59
CA GLY A 82 0.06 7.91 -3.01
C GLY A 82 0.51 8.68 -4.24
N GLU A 83 -0.47 9.00 -5.10
CA GLU A 83 -0.34 9.81 -6.32
C GLU A 83 0.51 11.06 -6.11
N ARG A 84 0.12 11.85 -5.09
CA ARG A 84 0.76 13.14 -4.81
C ARG A 84 2.26 13.01 -4.51
N GLY A 85 2.69 11.89 -3.93
CA GLY A 85 4.09 11.62 -3.68
C GLY A 85 4.87 11.45 -4.98
N ALA A 86 4.33 10.65 -5.91
CA ALA A 86 4.95 10.37 -7.20
C ALA A 86 5.00 11.62 -8.09
N PHE A 87 3.91 12.38 -8.19
CA PHE A 87 3.88 13.60 -8.99
C PHE A 87 4.83 14.67 -8.44
N ARG A 88 4.84 14.89 -7.12
CA ARG A 88 5.76 15.87 -6.52
C ARG A 88 7.23 15.51 -6.79
N TRP A 89 7.57 14.23 -6.70
CA TRP A 89 8.91 13.76 -7.06
C TRP A 89 9.20 14.03 -8.54
N ALA A 90 8.27 13.66 -9.43
CA ALA A 90 8.41 13.83 -10.87
C ALA A 90 8.59 15.29 -11.27
N GLU A 91 7.76 16.20 -10.78
CA GLU A 91 7.86 17.64 -11.00
C GLU A 91 9.19 18.21 -10.51
N THR A 92 9.60 17.83 -9.30
CA THR A 92 10.87 18.31 -8.71
C THR A 92 12.05 17.81 -9.52
N HIS A 93 12.04 16.53 -9.91
CA HIS A 93 13.08 15.92 -10.71
C HIS A 93 13.15 16.56 -12.09
N ALA A 94 12.02 16.68 -12.79
CA ALA A 94 11.92 17.30 -14.11
C ALA A 94 12.42 18.74 -14.09
N ARG A 95 12.05 19.54 -13.09
CA ARG A 95 12.54 20.92 -12.93
C ARG A 95 14.05 21.01 -12.74
N HIS A 96 14.65 20.07 -12.01
CA HIS A 96 16.07 20.13 -11.66
C HIS A 96 16.96 19.54 -12.75
N THR A 97 16.46 18.53 -13.47
CA THR A 97 17.24 17.77 -14.46
C THR A 97 16.87 18.10 -15.90
N ARG A 98 15.71 18.73 -16.11
CA ARG A 98 15.06 18.92 -17.42
C ARG A 98 14.75 17.61 -18.13
N HIS A 99 14.67 16.52 -17.38
CA HIS A 99 14.31 15.21 -17.93
C HIS A 99 12.80 15.03 -17.91
N ALA A 100 12.29 14.32 -18.91
CA ALA A 100 10.90 13.87 -18.90
C ALA A 100 10.73 12.66 -17.98
N VAL A 101 9.70 12.70 -17.14
CA VAL A 101 9.37 11.65 -16.16
C VAL A 101 7.99 11.08 -16.47
N VAL A 102 7.89 9.76 -16.55
CA VAL A 102 6.62 9.04 -16.71
C VAL A 102 6.14 8.60 -15.34
N VAL A 103 4.95 9.04 -14.95
CA VAL A 103 4.26 8.60 -13.73
C VAL A 103 3.26 7.53 -14.11
N HIS A 104 3.46 6.31 -13.62
CA HIS A 104 2.51 5.21 -13.74
C HIS A 104 1.53 5.23 -12.57
N HIS A 105 0.26 4.99 -12.87
CA HIS A 105 -0.79 4.87 -11.88
C HIS A 105 -0.62 3.60 -11.05
N ALA A 106 -1.08 3.65 -9.79
CA ALA A 106 -1.05 2.49 -8.91
C ALA A 106 -1.98 1.37 -9.41
N THR A 107 -3.18 1.76 -9.85
CA THR A 107 -4.21 0.87 -10.38
C THR A 107 -4.24 0.97 -11.90
N GLY A 108 -3.66 -0.01 -12.59
CA GLY A 108 -3.76 -0.16 -14.04
C GLY A 108 -2.59 0.40 -14.85
N GLU A 109 -2.82 0.57 -16.15
CA GLU A 109 -1.77 0.85 -17.15
C GLU A 109 -1.65 2.34 -17.51
N GLU A 110 -2.46 3.20 -16.89
CA GLU A 110 -2.45 4.64 -17.17
C GLU A 110 -1.11 5.28 -16.79
N THR A 111 -0.63 6.17 -17.66
CA THR A 111 0.60 6.91 -17.44
C THR A 111 0.43 8.38 -17.76
N THR A 112 1.01 9.22 -16.91
CA THR A 112 1.09 10.67 -17.13
C THR A 112 2.53 11.08 -17.38
N LEU A 113 2.76 11.92 -18.39
CA LEU A 113 4.09 12.48 -18.68
C LEU A 113 4.25 13.84 -18.00
N VAL A 114 5.31 13.99 -17.22
CA VAL A 114 5.77 15.28 -16.68
C VAL A 114 7.00 15.71 -17.47
N GLU A 115 6.88 16.83 -18.18
CA GLU A 115 7.96 17.37 -19.00
C GLU A 115 8.97 18.17 -18.15
N GLY A 116 10.23 18.17 -18.55
CA GLY A 116 11.25 19.02 -17.97
C GLY A 116 11.37 20.31 -18.77
N GLU A 117 11.22 21.46 -18.11
CA GLU A 117 11.36 22.80 -18.69
C GLU A 117 12.78 23.38 -18.54
#